data_AF-A0A932GBR9-F1
#
_entry.id   AF-A0A932GBR9-F1
#
_cell.length_a   1.000
_cell.length_b   1.000
_cell.length_c   1.000
_cell.angle_alpha   90.00
_cell.angle_beta   90.00
_cell.angle_gamma   90.00
#
_symmetry.space_group_name_H-M   'P 1'
#
loop_
_entity.id
_entity.type
_entity.pdbx_description
1 polymer ?
#
loop_
_entity_poly.entity_id
_entity_poly.type
_entity_poly.pdbx_seq_one_letter_code
_entity_poly.pdbx_strand_id
1 'polypeptide(L)'
;MATTLNLESIRRKIRRGKFTVYKHAVEEAMKDGLTGDDLLHVALNGEVIEDYPERCRCLLFAVASSDMPVHIVLDYRPEEPEIVTIYIPDKREWIKFKRRKELARRKRKL
;
A
#
# COMPACT_ATOMS: atom_id res chain seq x y z
N MET A 1 23.13 4.60 1.54
CA MET A 1 22.35 5.52 2.41
C MET A 1 20.91 5.05 2.39
N ALA A 2 20.23 5.02 3.54
CA ALA A 2 18.81 4.65 3.59
C ALA A 2 17.98 5.77 2.94
N THR A 3 17.08 5.43 2.02
CA THR A 3 16.16 6.41 1.43
C THR A 3 15.08 6.74 2.44
N THR A 4 14.91 8.01 2.78
CA THR A 4 13.81 8.46 3.64
C THR A 4 12.52 8.57 2.85
N LEU A 5 11.42 8.07 3.40
CA LEU A 5 10.09 8.22 2.83
C LEU A 5 9.71 9.71 2.70
N ASN A 6 9.45 10.16 1.47
CA ASN A 6 8.88 11.48 1.20
C ASN A 6 7.51 11.32 0.52
N LEU A 7 6.47 11.21 1.36
CA LEU A 7 5.10 10.91 0.91
C LEU A 7 4.52 12.00 0.00
N GLU A 8 4.83 13.26 0.24
CA GLU A 8 4.35 14.36 -0.61
C GLU A 8 4.95 14.27 -2.03
N SER A 9 6.24 13.99 -2.13
CA SER A 9 6.91 13.79 -3.42
C SER A 9 6.33 12.60 -4.18
N ILE A 10 6.07 11.49 -3.49
CA ILE A 10 5.41 10.31 -4.06
C ILE A 10 4.02 10.68 -4.60
N ARG A 11 3.18 11.29 -3.76
CA ARG A 11 1.81 11.70 -4.16
C ARG A 11 1.83 12.68 -5.33
N ARG A 12 2.80 13.58 -5.40
CA ARG A 12 2.98 14.48 -6.56
C ARG A 12 3.32 13.72 -7.85
N LYS A 13 4.15 12.68 -7.79
CA LYS A 13 4.43 11.82 -8.95
C LYS A 13 3.18 11.05 -9.39
N ILE A 14 2.45 10.48 -8.43
CA ILE A 14 1.19 9.76 -8.68
C ILE A 14 0.14 10.66 -9.35
N ARG A 15 -0.07 11.89 -8.84
CA ARG A 15 -0.99 12.87 -9.48
C ARG A 15 -0.63 13.24 -10.92
N ARG A 16 0.64 13.07 -11.30
CA ARG A 16 1.15 13.33 -12.66
C ARG A 16 1.14 12.08 -13.54
N GLY A 17 0.58 10.97 -13.06
CA GLY A 17 0.61 9.69 -13.78
C GLY A 17 1.99 9.03 -13.84
N LYS A 18 2.94 9.45 -12.98
CA LYS A 18 4.30 8.91 -12.92
C LYS A 18 4.40 7.88 -11.79
N PHE A 19 3.86 6.71 -12.04
CA PHE A 19 3.92 5.56 -11.15
C PHE A 19 3.65 4.29 -11.95
N THR A 20 4.17 3.17 -11.47
CA THR A 20 3.93 1.86 -12.07
C THR A 20 3.01 1.04 -11.17
N VAL A 21 2.07 0.29 -11.77
CA VAL A 21 1.23 -0.69 -11.07
C VAL A 21 1.64 -2.08 -11.52
N TYR A 22 1.99 -2.95 -10.59
CA TYR A 22 2.42 -4.31 -10.93
C TYR A 22 1.24 -5.15 -11.39
N LYS A 23 1.47 -6.08 -12.31
CA LYS A 23 0.44 -7.01 -12.80
C LYS A 23 -0.29 -7.72 -11.66
N HIS A 24 0.46 -8.18 -10.64
CA HIS A 24 -0.11 -8.81 -9.47
C HIS A 24 -1.05 -7.87 -8.67
N ALA A 25 -0.73 -6.57 -8.58
CA ALA A 25 -1.63 -5.61 -7.94
C ALA A 25 -2.97 -5.50 -8.68
N VAL A 26 -2.95 -5.54 -10.01
CA VAL A 26 -4.18 -5.54 -10.83
C VAL A 26 -4.99 -6.82 -10.59
N GLU A 27 -4.32 -7.98 -10.55
CA GLU A 27 -4.97 -9.26 -10.29
C GLU A 27 -5.64 -9.32 -8.90
N GLU A 28 -4.96 -8.85 -7.85
CA GLU A 28 -5.53 -8.79 -6.50
C GLU A 28 -6.68 -7.79 -6.40
N ALA A 29 -6.55 -6.62 -7.04
CA ALA A 29 -7.64 -5.65 -7.11
C ALA A 29 -8.90 -6.26 -7.70
N MET A 30 -8.77 -6.98 -8.82
CA MET A 30 -9.90 -7.64 -9.48
C MET A 30 -10.55 -8.71 -8.60
N LYS A 31 -9.76 -9.51 -7.87
CA LYS A 31 -10.28 -10.54 -6.94
C LYS A 31 -11.08 -9.92 -5.79
N ASP A 32 -10.60 -8.80 -5.27
CA ASP A 32 -11.20 -8.10 -4.14
C ASP A 32 -12.30 -7.09 -4.57
N GLY A 33 -12.58 -6.96 -5.87
CA GLY A 33 -13.57 -6.01 -6.39
C GLY A 33 -13.14 -4.54 -6.26
N LEU A 34 -11.83 -4.29 -6.12
CA LEU A 34 -11.25 -2.95 -6.01
C LEU A 34 -10.97 -2.37 -7.40
N THR A 35 -11.18 -1.06 -7.51
CA THR A 35 -11.02 -0.31 -8.75
C THR A 35 -9.69 0.45 -8.80
N GLY A 36 -9.35 0.98 -9.98
CA GLY A 36 -8.26 1.95 -10.12
C GLY A 36 -8.48 3.22 -9.30
N ASP A 37 -9.74 3.63 -9.10
CA ASP A 37 -10.09 4.79 -8.27
C ASP A 37 -9.85 4.52 -6.79
N ASP A 38 -10.17 3.31 -6.29
CA ASP A 38 -9.85 2.91 -4.92
C ASP A 38 -8.33 2.90 -4.70
N LEU A 39 -7.58 2.39 -5.67
CA LEU A 39 -6.12 2.39 -5.65
C LEU A 39 -5.55 3.82 -5.59
N LEU A 40 -6.02 4.72 -6.46
CA LEU A 40 -5.58 6.11 -6.47
C LEU A 40 -6.00 6.84 -5.18
N HIS A 41 -7.19 6.59 -4.67
CA HIS A 41 -7.68 7.16 -3.42
C HIS A 41 -6.75 6.81 -2.26
N VAL A 42 -6.44 5.51 -2.08
CA VAL A 42 -5.58 5.04 -1.00
C VAL A 42 -4.15 5.57 -1.19
N ALA A 43 -3.62 5.59 -2.41
CA ALA A 43 -2.28 6.10 -2.65
C ALA A 43 -2.15 7.62 -2.38
N LEU A 44 -3.18 8.41 -2.67
CA LEU A 44 -3.18 9.86 -2.53
C LEU A 44 -3.60 10.35 -1.14
N ASN A 45 -4.46 9.62 -0.44
CA ASN A 45 -5.06 10.05 0.82
C ASN A 45 -4.73 9.14 2.01
N GLY A 46 -4.25 7.92 1.74
CA GLY A 46 -3.99 6.93 2.78
C GLY A 46 -2.86 7.31 3.73
N GLU A 47 -3.00 6.87 4.97
CA GLU A 47 -1.99 7.04 6.00
C GLU A 47 -0.92 5.96 5.88
N VAL A 48 0.33 6.27 6.25
CA VAL A 48 1.40 5.26 6.34
C VAL A 48 1.25 4.53 7.67
N ILE A 49 1.04 3.21 7.63
CA ILE A 49 0.86 2.37 8.82
C ILE A 49 2.06 1.45 9.10
N GLU A 50 2.87 1.14 8.08
CA GLU A 50 4.18 0.47 8.22
C GLU A 50 5.16 1.15 7.25
N ASP A 51 6.41 1.41 7.68
CA ASP A 51 7.49 1.94 6.84
C ASP A 51 8.74 1.05 6.98
N TYR A 52 9.36 0.75 5.84
CA TYR A 52 10.53 -0.12 5.67
C TYR A 52 11.59 0.59 4.81
N PRO A 53 12.34 1.55 5.38
CA PRO A 53 13.36 2.33 4.65
C PRO A 53 14.44 1.49 3.99
N GLU A 54 14.79 0.35 4.59
CA GLU A 54 15.77 -0.59 4.06
C GLU A 54 15.32 -1.26 2.76
N ARG A 55 14.01 -1.30 2.51
CA ARG A 55 13.41 -1.83 1.28
C ARG A 55 12.88 -0.74 0.37
N CYS A 56 13.00 0.53 0.79
CA CYS A 56 12.29 1.66 0.17
C CYS A 56 10.80 1.36 0.01
N ARG A 57 10.14 0.81 1.05
CA ARG A 57 8.76 0.30 0.97
C ARG A 57 7.92 0.82 2.12
N CYS A 58 6.67 1.17 1.85
CA CYS A 58 5.69 1.46 2.89
C CYS A 58 4.37 0.73 2.64
N LEU A 59 3.56 0.65 3.70
CA LEU A 59 2.19 0.18 3.66
C LEU A 59 1.26 1.37 3.94
N LEU A 60 0.38 1.66 2.98
CA LEU A 60 -0.65 2.68 3.08
C LEU A 60 -1.99 2.06 3.44
N PHE A 61 -2.78 2.76 4.25
CA PHE A 61 -4.16 2.41 4.58
C PHE A 61 -5.11 3.58 4.33
N ALA A 62 -6.25 3.31 3.71
CA ALA A 62 -7.40 4.19 3.72
C ALA A 62 -8.69 3.35 3.72
N VAL A 63 -9.80 4.00 4.07
CA VAL A 63 -11.13 3.49 3.70
C VAL A 63 -11.41 4.06 2.31
N ALA A 64 -11.54 3.19 1.32
CA ALA A 64 -11.76 3.59 -0.07
C ALA A 64 -13.18 4.16 -0.26
N SER A 65 -13.46 4.70 -1.45
CA SER A 65 -14.77 5.26 -1.81
C SER A 65 -15.92 4.26 -1.68
N SER A 66 -15.61 2.97 -1.75
CA SER A 66 -16.51 1.84 -1.56
C SER A 66 -16.81 1.49 -0.08
N ASP A 67 -16.36 2.31 0.88
CA ASP A 67 -16.40 2.04 2.33
C ASP A 67 -15.60 0.80 2.77
N MET A 68 -14.70 0.33 1.90
CA MET A 68 -13.86 -0.83 2.17
C MET A 68 -12.52 -0.40 2.76
N PRO A 69 -12.01 -1.08 3.81
CA PRO A 69 -10.65 -0.89 4.26
C PRO A 69 -9.71 -1.44 3.19
N VAL A 70 -8.73 -0.66 2.77
CA VAL A 70 -7.81 -1.05 1.70
C VAL A 70 -6.38 -0.76 2.09
N HIS A 71 -5.51 -1.74 1.81
CA HIS A 71 -4.06 -1.63 1.93
C HIS A 71 -3.41 -1.54 0.56
N ILE A 72 -2.38 -0.69 0.46
CA ILE A 72 -1.45 -0.66 -0.66
C ILE A 72 -0.03 -0.85 -0.15
N VAL A 73 0.70 -1.78 -0.77
CA VAL A 73 2.16 -1.84 -0.64
C VAL A 73 2.77 -0.99 -1.75
N LEU A 74 3.51 0.03 -1.35
CA LEU A 74 4.15 0.98 -2.26
C LEU A 74 5.66 0.95 -2.06
N ASP A 75 6.39 0.72 -3.15
CA ASP A 75 7.84 0.95 -3.20
C ASP A 75 8.09 2.39 -3.64
N TYR A 76 8.89 3.12 -2.88
CA TYR A 76 9.21 4.53 -3.09
C TYR A 76 10.65 4.73 -3.59
N ARG A 77 11.06 3.90 -4.56
CA ARG A 77 12.38 4.04 -5.18
C ARG A 77 12.57 5.46 -5.74
N PRO A 78 13.81 5.96 -5.82
CA PRO A 78 14.08 7.35 -6.20
C PRO A 78 13.48 7.76 -7.57
N GLU A 79 13.46 6.83 -8.52
CA GLU A 79 13.02 7.06 -9.90
C GLU A 79 11.50 7.21 -9.98
N GLU A 80 10.74 6.17 -9.64
CA GLU A 80 9.29 6.13 -9.78
C GLU A 80 8.65 5.31 -8.64
N PRO A 81 7.50 5.73 -8.07
CA PRO A 81 6.74 4.93 -7.12
C PRO A 81 6.13 3.71 -7.81
N GLU A 82 6.22 2.55 -7.17
CA GLU A 82 5.68 1.29 -7.68
C GLU A 82 4.63 0.76 -6.72
N ILE A 83 3.41 0.53 -7.21
CA ILE A 83 2.34 -0.11 -6.45
C ILE A 83 2.48 -1.61 -6.65
N VAL A 84 2.98 -2.28 -5.61
CA VAL A 84 3.35 -3.70 -5.64
C VAL A 84 2.13 -4.60 -5.47
N THR A 85 1.21 -4.23 -4.58
CA THR A 85 -0.05 -4.93 -4.37
C THR A 85 -1.08 -4.01 -3.70
N ILE A 86 -2.36 -4.36 -3.85
CA ILE A 86 -3.52 -3.74 -3.22
C ILE A 86 -4.44 -4.87 -2.73
N TYR A 87 -5.00 -4.76 -1.53
CA TYR A 87 -5.87 -5.80 -0.96
C TYR A 87 -6.75 -5.27 0.18
N ILE A 88 -7.82 -6.00 0.48
CA ILE A 88 -8.64 -5.79 1.69
C ILE A 88 -8.00 -6.54 2.88
N PRO A 89 -7.59 -5.86 3.96
CA PRO A 89 -6.93 -6.53 5.09
C PRO A 89 -7.88 -7.41 5.91
N ASP A 90 -7.43 -8.63 6.23
CA ASP A 90 -8.18 -9.55 7.09
C ASP A 90 -8.18 -9.10 8.57
N LYS A 91 -9.36 -9.00 9.18
CA LYS A 91 -9.57 -8.73 10.62
C LYS A 91 -8.88 -9.74 11.54
N ARG A 92 -8.60 -10.96 11.05
CA ARG A 92 -7.82 -11.98 11.76
C ARG A 92 -6.37 -11.56 11.92
N GLU A 93 -5.81 -10.85 10.96
CA GLU A 93 -4.41 -10.41 10.95
C GLU A 93 -4.23 -8.97 11.43
N TRP A 94 -5.26 -8.13 11.32
CA TRP A 94 -5.17 -6.69 11.57
C TRP A 94 -6.14 -6.20 12.66
N ILE A 95 -5.64 -5.36 13.56
CA ILE A 95 -6.44 -4.66 14.58
C ILE A 95 -6.83 -3.31 14.00
N LYS A 96 -8.14 -3.06 13.90
CA LYS A 96 -8.73 -1.88 13.24
C LYS A 96 -8.15 -1.65 11.83
N PHE A 97 -7.77 -2.73 11.14
CA PHE A 97 -7.09 -2.74 9.84
C PHE A 97 -5.68 -2.08 9.81
N LYS A 98 -5.32 -1.24 10.78
CA LYS A 98 -4.06 -0.47 10.78
C LYS A 98 -2.88 -1.17 11.45
N ARG A 99 -3.11 -2.02 12.46
CA ARG A 99 -2.02 -2.64 13.25
C ARG A 99 -1.98 -4.14 13.08
N ARG A 100 -0.91 -4.67 12.52
CA ARG A 100 -0.71 -6.12 12.33
C ARG A 100 -0.57 -6.84 13.68
N LYS A 101 -1.25 -7.98 13.85
CA LYS A 101 -1.13 -8.84 15.04
C LYS A 101 0.19 -9.63 15.03
N GLU A 102 0.80 -9.82 16.19
CA GLU A 102 2.08 -10.56 16.32
C GLU A 102 2.02 -12.01 15.82
N LEU A 103 0.87 -12.68 15.96
CA LEU A 103 0.67 -14.06 15.49
C LEU A 103 0.95 -14.21 13.98
N ALA A 104 0.67 -13.16 13.18
CA ALA A 104 0.95 -13.16 11.75
C ALA A 104 2.47 -13.04 11.45
N ARG A 105 3.25 -12.39 12.32
CA ARG A 105 4.72 -12.24 12.14
C ARG A 105 5.46 -13.55 12.37
N ARG A 106 4.96 -14.44 13.25
CA ARG A 106 5.62 -15.72 13.58
C ARG A 106 5.61 -16.73 12.43
N LYS A 107 4.64 -16.67 11.51
CA LYS A 107 4.53 -17.60 10.37
C LYS A 107 5.52 -17.35 9.22
N ARG A 108 6.27 -16.24 9.23
CA ARG A 108 7.23 -15.88 8.16
C ARG A 108 8.70 -16.15 8.51
N LYS A 109 8.98 -16.82 9.63
CA LYS A 109 10.34 -17.09 10.15
C LYS A 109 10.68 -18.59 10.30
N LEU A 110 9.97 -19.48 9.62
CA LEU A 110 10.31 -20.91 9.53
C LEU A 110 10.66 -21.25 8.09
#